data_AF-A0A5C6C8T2-F1
#
_entry.id   AF-A0A5C6C8T2-F1
#
_cell.length_a   1.000
_cell.length_b   1.000
_cell.length_c   1.000
_cell.angle_alpha   90.00
_cell.angle_beta   90.00
_cell.angle_gamma   90.00
#
_symmetry.space_group_name_H-M   'P 1'
#
loop_
_entity.id
_entity.type
_entity.pdbx_description
1 polymer ?
#
loop_
_entity_poly.entity_id
_entity_poly.type
_entity_poly.pdbx_seq_one_letter_code
_entity_poly.pdbx_strand_id
1 'polypeptide(L)'
;MSHEPSQIRWRAKVGFVMFVLSIGWPVLIPVLPLLGVTTTATAAISGVMLVAAEIILVAAAAIAGKEGFAIIKTTVFGFLHSRGPANEVGPTRYRIGLVMFAAPLAVGWASPYIGHYFAVSETDFGVGGLAAAIVLDVLLLVSLFVLGGGFWDKLRSLLRHDAYAVIPDKRLG
;
A
#
# COMPACT_ATOMS: atom_id res chain seq x y z
N MET A 1 -12.14 -36.43 -24.29
CA MET A 1 -12.55 -35.17 -23.64
C MET A 1 -11.42 -34.74 -22.70
N SER A 2 -10.50 -33.89 -23.14
CA SER A 2 -9.27 -33.57 -22.38
C SER A 2 -8.73 -32.17 -22.72
N HIS A 3 -9.51 -31.11 -22.42
CA HIS A 3 -9.12 -29.71 -22.64
C HIS A 3 -9.15 -28.80 -21.39
N GLU A 4 -9.42 -29.31 -20.19
CA GLU A 4 -9.63 -28.46 -19.01
C GLU A 4 -8.40 -27.74 -18.40
N PRO A 5 -7.16 -28.27 -18.38
CA PRO A 5 -6.08 -27.60 -17.63
C PRO A 5 -5.48 -26.37 -18.33
N SER A 6 -5.57 -26.27 -19.67
CA SER A 6 -5.01 -25.13 -20.42
C SER A 6 -5.95 -23.92 -20.39
N GLN A 7 -7.26 -24.16 -20.42
CA GLN A 7 -8.31 -23.12 -20.41
C GLN A 7 -8.33 -22.34 -19.09
N ILE A 8 -8.21 -23.04 -17.96
CA ILE A 8 -8.15 -22.42 -16.63
C ILE A 8 -6.88 -21.56 -16.49
N ARG A 9 -5.74 -22.03 -17.03
CA ARG A 9 -4.45 -21.36 -16.91
C ARG A 9 -4.34 -20.07 -17.72
N TRP A 10 -4.95 -19.96 -18.90
CA TRP A 10 -4.92 -18.71 -19.67
C TRP A 10 -5.84 -17.65 -19.08
N ARG A 11 -7.03 -18.03 -18.61
CA ARG A 11 -7.98 -17.12 -17.94
C ARG A 11 -7.38 -16.50 -16.69
N ALA A 12 -6.69 -17.32 -15.88
CA ALA A 12 -5.97 -16.84 -14.71
C ALA A 12 -4.84 -15.86 -15.08
N LYS A 13 -4.06 -16.13 -16.15
CA LYS A 13 -3.02 -15.22 -16.63
C LYS A 13 -3.58 -13.90 -17.14
N VAL A 14 -4.65 -13.93 -17.94
CA VAL A 14 -5.30 -12.73 -18.47
C VAL A 14 -5.91 -11.90 -17.34
N GLY A 15 -6.62 -12.53 -16.42
CA GLY A 15 -7.14 -11.85 -15.23
C GLY A 15 -6.03 -11.23 -14.39
N PHE A 16 -4.90 -11.92 -14.20
CA PHE A 16 -3.75 -11.37 -13.48
C PHE A 16 -3.11 -10.17 -14.20
N VAL A 17 -2.93 -10.24 -15.52
CA VAL A 17 -2.41 -9.11 -16.32
C VAL A 17 -3.34 -7.92 -16.23
N MET A 18 -4.65 -8.12 -16.36
CA MET A 18 -5.64 -7.05 -16.22
C MET A 18 -5.66 -6.46 -14.81
N PHE A 19 -5.52 -7.30 -13.78
CA PHE A 19 -5.40 -6.86 -12.39
C PHE A 19 -4.16 -5.97 -12.19
N VAL A 20 -2.99 -6.41 -12.69
CA VAL A 20 -1.75 -5.62 -12.63
C VAL A 20 -1.86 -4.33 -13.43
N LEU A 21 -2.49 -4.35 -14.61
CA LEU A 21 -2.71 -3.15 -15.42
C LEU A 21 -3.66 -2.15 -14.76
N SER A 22 -4.75 -2.64 -14.17
CA SER A 22 -5.72 -1.82 -13.43
C SER A 22 -5.04 -1.03 -12.32
N ILE A 23 -4.17 -1.67 -11.54
CA ILE A 23 -3.47 -1.02 -10.42
C ILE A 23 -2.25 -0.24 -10.89
N GLY A 24 -1.53 -0.72 -11.91
CA GLY A 24 -0.25 -0.17 -12.33
C GLY A 24 -0.38 1.13 -13.12
N TRP A 25 -1.43 1.29 -13.92
CA TRP A 25 -1.57 2.45 -14.78
C TRP A 25 -1.93 3.76 -14.04
N PRO A 26 -2.77 3.80 -12.98
CA PRO A 26 -3.07 5.02 -12.23
C PRO A 26 -1.87 5.52 -11.41
N VAL A 27 -0.87 4.67 -11.16
CA VAL A 27 0.41 5.10 -10.56
C VAL A 27 1.11 6.16 -11.42
N LEU A 28 0.76 6.28 -12.70
CA LEU A 28 1.29 7.31 -13.60
C LEU A 28 0.59 8.67 -13.47
N ILE A 29 -0.51 8.79 -12.71
CA ILE A 29 -1.23 10.07 -12.51
C ILE A 29 -0.29 11.21 -12.07
N PRO A 30 0.64 11.01 -11.10
CA PRO A 30 1.57 12.06 -10.67
C PRO A 30 2.59 12.48 -11.74
N VAL A 31 2.73 11.72 -12.84
CA VAL A 31 3.61 12.07 -13.96
C VAL A 31 2.98 13.14 -14.85
N LEU A 32 1.65 13.25 -14.89
CA LEU A 32 0.96 14.20 -15.78
C LEU A 32 1.34 15.67 -15.48
N PRO A 33 1.35 16.15 -14.22
CA PRO A 33 1.83 17.51 -13.93
C PRO A 33 3.31 17.72 -14.28
N LEU A 34 4.15 16.68 -14.13
CA LEU A 34 5.58 16.75 -14.47
C LEU A 34 5.81 16.93 -15.98
N LEU A 35 4.86 16.49 -16.80
CA LEU A 35 4.85 16.69 -18.25
C LEU A 35 4.25 18.04 -18.67
N GLY A 36 3.89 18.91 -17.71
CA GLY A 36 3.31 20.22 -17.98
C GLY A 36 1.81 20.19 -18.30
N VAL A 37 1.11 19.09 -18.01
CA VAL A 37 -0.35 19.01 -18.15
C VAL A 37 -1.02 19.95 -17.15
N THR A 38 -2.03 20.71 -17.58
CA THR A 38 -2.74 21.65 -16.70
C THR A 38 -3.46 20.93 -15.56
N THR A 39 -3.69 21.62 -14.44
CA THR A 39 -4.36 21.04 -13.26
C THR A 39 -5.76 20.51 -13.60
N THR A 40 -6.54 21.26 -14.40
CA THR A 40 -7.87 20.87 -14.86
C THR A 40 -7.83 19.61 -15.74
N ALA A 41 -6.88 19.54 -16.68
CA ALA A 41 -6.71 18.36 -17.53
C ALA A 41 -6.22 17.15 -16.70
N THR A 42 -5.31 17.36 -15.75
CA THR A 42 -4.83 16.29 -14.86
C THR A 42 -5.96 15.71 -14.01
N ALA A 43 -6.85 16.56 -13.47
CA ALA A 43 -8.01 16.13 -12.70
C ALA A 43 -9.02 15.36 -13.57
N ALA A 44 -9.27 15.81 -14.80
CA ALA A 44 -10.15 15.11 -15.73
C ALA A 44 -9.57 13.74 -16.13
N ILE A 45 -8.29 13.69 -16.47
CA ILE A 45 -7.58 12.46 -16.86
C ILE A 45 -7.54 11.49 -15.68
N SER A 46 -7.18 11.95 -14.47
CA SER A 46 -7.12 11.08 -13.29
C SER A 46 -8.47 10.46 -12.95
N GLY A 47 -9.56 11.24 -13.07
CA GLY A 47 -10.92 10.74 -12.88
C GLY A 47 -11.28 9.62 -13.86
N VAL A 48 -11.00 9.81 -15.15
CA VAL A 48 -11.22 8.77 -16.17
C VAL A 48 -10.32 7.55 -15.92
N MET A 49 -9.06 7.79 -15.54
CA MET A 49 -8.10 6.72 -15.26
C MET A 49 -8.56 5.79 -14.14
N LEU A 50 -9.04 6.38 -13.05
CA LEU A 50 -9.49 5.65 -11.86
C LEU A 50 -10.75 4.82 -12.15
N VAL A 51 -11.72 5.41 -12.85
CA VAL A 51 -12.96 4.70 -13.23
C VAL A 51 -12.66 3.55 -14.19
N ALA A 52 -11.80 3.78 -15.19
CA ALA A 52 -11.38 2.74 -16.12
C ALA A 52 -10.62 1.61 -15.40
N ALA A 53 -9.74 1.95 -14.45
CA ALA A 53 -9.04 0.98 -13.62
C ALA A 53 -10.02 0.09 -12.86
N GLU A 54 -11.06 0.66 -12.25
CA GLU A 54 -12.06 -0.10 -11.49
C GLU A 54 -12.85 -1.06 -12.40
N ILE A 55 -13.25 -0.60 -13.58
CA ILE A 55 -13.94 -1.46 -14.57
C ILE A 55 -13.05 -2.63 -15.00
N ILE A 56 -11.77 -2.38 -15.27
CA ILE A 56 -10.80 -3.42 -15.63
C ILE A 56 -10.58 -4.38 -14.46
N LEU A 57 -10.57 -3.89 -13.22
CA LEU A 57 -10.42 -4.71 -12.01
C LEU A 57 -11.59 -5.69 -11.86
N VAL A 58 -12.81 -5.20 -12.00
CA VAL A 58 -14.02 -6.02 -11.94
C VAL A 58 -14.05 -7.05 -13.07
N ALA A 59 -13.70 -6.64 -14.29
CA ALA A 59 -13.59 -7.55 -15.43
C ALA A 59 -12.50 -8.61 -15.19
N ALA A 60 -11.35 -8.23 -14.64
CA ALA A 60 -10.27 -9.15 -14.28
C ALA A 60 -10.74 -10.21 -13.28
N ALA A 61 -11.46 -9.80 -12.23
CA ALA A 61 -12.03 -10.70 -11.24
C ALA A 61 -13.05 -11.67 -11.87
N ALA A 62 -13.93 -11.17 -12.74
CA ALA A 62 -14.91 -11.98 -13.45
C ALA A 62 -14.25 -13.02 -14.38
N ILE A 63 -13.19 -12.64 -15.10
CA ILE A 63 -12.46 -13.52 -16.03
C ILE A 63 -11.65 -14.58 -15.28
N ALA A 64 -10.97 -14.20 -14.20
CA ALA A 64 -10.15 -15.09 -13.39
C ALA A 64 -10.98 -16.17 -12.67
N GLY A 65 -12.18 -15.83 -12.20
CA GLY A 65 -13.06 -16.75 -11.45
C GLY A 65 -12.44 -17.23 -10.13
N LYS A 66 -13.11 -18.17 -9.44
CA LYS A 66 -12.66 -18.66 -8.11
C LYS A 66 -11.26 -19.30 -8.16
N GLU A 67 -10.98 -20.03 -9.24
CA GLU A 67 -9.76 -20.82 -9.39
C GLU A 67 -8.57 -19.95 -9.78
N GLY A 68 -8.76 -18.98 -10.68
CA GLY A 68 -7.73 -17.99 -11.00
C GLY A 68 -7.42 -17.09 -9.82
N PHE A 69 -8.43 -16.66 -9.05
CA PHE A 69 -8.22 -15.87 -7.84
C PHE A 69 -7.40 -16.62 -6.78
N ALA A 70 -7.64 -17.93 -6.60
CA ALA A 70 -6.85 -18.75 -5.69
C ALA A 70 -5.36 -18.79 -6.09
N ILE A 71 -5.06 -18.91 -7.38
CA ILE A 71 -3.68 -18.89 -7.91
C ILE A 71 -3.01 -17.52 -7.70
N ILE A 72 -3.74 -16.43 -7.95
CA ILE A 72 -3.24 -15.06 -7.71
C ILE A 72 -2.95 -14.88 -6.22
N LYS A 73 -3.87 -15.31 -5.35
CA LYS A 73 -3.73 -15.23 -3.90
C LYS A 73 -2.50 -15.97 -3.41
N THR A 74 -2.27 -17.23 -3.82
CA THR A 74 -1.09 -17.98 -3.36
C THR A 74 0.22 -17.36 -3.86
N THR A 75 0.24 -16.81 -5.07
CA THR A 75 1.42 -16.14 -5.63
C THR A 75 1.75 -14.85 -4.89
N VAL A 76 0.76 -13.98 -4.68
CA VAL A 76 0.94 -12.68 -4.01
C VAL A 76 1.26 -12.86 -2.52
N PHE A 77 0.46 -13.67 -1.81
CA PHE A 77 0.68 -13.91 -0.38
C PHE A 77 1.93 -14.76 -0.12
N GLY A 78 2.29 -15.68 -1.02
CA GLY A 78 3.53 -16.45 -0.93
C GLY A 78 4.78 -15.58 -1.10
N PHE A 79 4.75 -14.63 -2.04
CA PHE A 79 5.83 -13.65 -2.23
C PHE A 79 5.96 -12.68 -1.04
N LEU A 80 4.85 -12.33 -0.40
CA LEU A 80 4.84 -11.46 0.77
C LEU A 80 5.37 -12.21 2.01
N HIS A 81 4.99 -13.49 2.18
CA HIS A 81 5.44 -14.31 3.30
C HIS A 81 6.93 -14.66 3.22
N SER A 82 7.48 -14.87 2.02
CA SER A 82 8.92 -15.18 1.85
C SER A 82 9.86 -14.00 2.19
N ARG A 83 9.34 -12.76 2.21
CA ARG A 83 10.05 -11.56 2.66
C ARG A 83 9.62 -11.10 4.06
N GLY A 84 9.04 -12.02 4.84
CA GLY A 84 8.56 -11.78 6.19
C GLY A 84 9.64 -11.14 7.09
N PRO A 85 9.32 -10.07 7.83
CA PRO A 85 10.25 -9.45 8.79
C PRO A 85 10.68 -10.41 9.89
N ALA A 86 11.91 -10.27 10.40
CA ALA A 86 12.40 -11.08 11.53
C ALA A 86 11.41 -11.07 12.71
N ASN A 87 11.16 -12.25 13.31
CA ASN A 87 10.14 -12.45 14.34
C ASN A 87 10.37 -11.60 15.61
N GLU A 88 11.61 -11.47 16.05
CA GLU A 88 11.97 -10.71 17.25
C GLU A 88 12.99 -9.63 16.91
N VAL A 89 12.79 -8.44 17.47
CA VAL A 89 13.62 -7.26 17.23
C VAL A 89 14.09 -6.69 18.56
N GLY A 90 15.37 -6.30 18.63
CA GLY A 90 15.92 -5.70 19.85
C GLY A 90 15.26 -4.36 20.20
N PRO A 91 15.37 -3.90 21.47
CA PRO A 91 14.67 -2.70 21.95
C PRO A 91 15.03 -1.43 21.19
N THR A 92 16.30 -1.28 20.76
CA THR A 92 16.75 -0.14 19.96
C THR A 92 16.11 -0.12 18.58
N ARG A 93 16.10 -1.27 17.89
CA ARG A 93 15.47 -1.43 16.58
C ARG A 93 13.96 -1.18 16.65
N TYR A 94 13.32 -1.67 17.71
CA TYR A 94 11.90 -1.43 17.99
C TYR A 94 11.59 0.07 18.12
N ARG A 95 12.35 0.81 18.94
CA ARG A 95 12.13 2.25 19.16
C ARG A 95 12.34 3.06 17.88
N ILE A 96 13.41 2.78 17.15
CA ILE A 96 13.70 3.46 15.87
C ILE A 96 12.56 3.20 14.88
N GLY A 97 12.18 1.92 14.71
CA GLY A 97 11.08 1.54 13.83
C GLY A 97 9.75 2.19 14.24
N LEU A 98 9.47 2.30 15.54
CA LEU A 98 8.26 2.94 16.04
C LEU A 98 8.22 4.44 15.72
N VAL A 99 9.34 5.14 15.85
CA VAL A 99 9.44 6.55 15.46
C VAL A 99 9.28 6.69 13.94
N MET A 100 9.95 5.85 13.15
CA MET A 100 9.81 5.82 11.68
C MET A 100 8.38 5.50 11.23
N PHE A 101 7.61 4.74 12.01
CA PHE A 101 6.21 4.42 11.73
C PHE A 101 5.27 5.57 12.13
N ALA A 102 5.43 6.08 13.36
CA ALA A 102 4.52 7.08 13.91
C ALA A 102 4.71 8.48 13.32
N ALA A 103 5.94 8.86 12.97
CA ALA A 103 6.21 10.20 12.46
C ALA A 103 5.53 10.49 11.10
N PRO A 104 5.60 9.62 10.07
CA PRO A 104 4.88 9.82 8.82
C PRO A 104 3.36 9.87 9.01
N LEU A 105 2.81 9.01 9.88
CA LEU A 105 1.39 9.02 10.22
C LEU A 105 0.96 10.34 10.88
N ALA A 106 1.75 10.81 11.85
CA ALA A 106 1.47 12.07 12.54
C ALA A 106 1.57 13.26 11.59
N VAL A 107 2.58 13.31 10.72
CA VAL A 107 2.76 14.36 9.72
C VAL A 107 1.62 14.34 8.70
N GLY A 108 1.28 13.16 8.16
CA GLY A 108 0.18 13.00 7.19
C GLY A 108 -1.18 13.36 7.78
N TRP A 109 -1.41 13.05 9.05
CA TRP A 109 -2.63 13.43 9.76
C TRP A 109 -2.67 14.93 10.12
N ALA A 110 -1.53 15.50 10.53
CA ALA A 110 -1.44 16.91 10.96
C ALA A 110 -1.38 17.90 9.79
N SER A 111 -0.90 17.47 8.62
CA SER A 111 -0.67 18.34 7.45
C SER A 111 -1.85 19.26 7.08
N PRO A 112 -3.14 18.81 7.01
CA PRO A 112 -4.25 19.71 6.69
C PRO A 112 -4.53 20.77 7.77
N TYR A 113 -4.01 20.60 9.00
CA TYR A 113 -4.26 21.51 10.12
C TYR A 113 -3.12 22.50 10.37
N ILE A 114 -1.93 22.24 9.83
CA ILE A 114 -0.75 23.10 10.03
C ILE A 114 -0.28 23.77 8.74
N GLY A 115 -0.79 23.33 7.59
CA GLY A 115 -0.42 23.83 6.26
C GLY A 115 -0.63 25.33 6.07
N HIS A 116 -1.53 25.96 6.82
CA HIS A 116 -1.75 27.42 6.76
C HIS A 116 -0.89 28.25 7.73
N TYR A 117 -0.29 27.63 8.75
CA TYR A 117 0.58 28.33 9.72
C TYR A 117 2.04 28.36 9.27
N PHE A 118 2.48 27.30 8.60
CA PHE A 118 3.73 27.31 7.87
C PHE A 118 3.43 27.90 6.50
N ALA A 119 4.15 28.93 6.06
CA ALA A 119 4.07 29.44 4.68
C ALA A 119 4.60 28.42 3.64
N VAL A 120 4.33 27.13 3.84
CA VAL A 120 4.35 26.08 2.83
C VAL A 120 3.10 26.33 2.00
N SER A 121 3.20 27.36 1.16
CA SER A 121 2.15 27.76 0.26
C SER A 121 1.70 26.52 -0.51
N GLU A 122 0.39 26.27 -0.59
CA GLU A 122 -0.20 25.16 -1.34
C GLU A 122 0.19 25.15 -2.84
N THR A 123 0.93 26.17 -3.28
CA THR A 123 1.60 26.30 -4.57
C THR A 123 2.93 25.54 -4.70
N ASP A 124 3.48 24.94 -3.64
CA ASP A 124 4.71 24.11 -3.67
C ASP A 124 4.44 22.59 -3.73
N PHE A 125 3.24 22.18 -4.17
CA PHE A 125 3.01 20.85 -4.78
C PHE A 125 3.73 20.69 -6.14
N GLY A 126 4.94 21.24 -6.26
CA GLY A 126 5.88 20.87 -7.29
C GLY A 126 6.55 19.52 -6.98
N VAL A 127 7.67 19.26 -7.65
CA VAL A 127 8.46 18.03 -7.49
C VAL A 127 8.88 17.78 -6.04
N GLY A 128 9.02 18.84 -5.23
CA GLY A 128 9.36 18.77 -3.80
C GLY A 128 8.27 18.20 -2.90
N GLY A 129 7.01 18.61 -3.07
CA GLY A 129 5.88 18.10 -2.28
C GLY A 129 5.57 16.63 -2.57
N LEU A 130 5.60 16.23 -3.84
CA LEU A 130 5.44 14.84 -4.24
C LEU A 130 6.61 13.97 -3.75
N ALA A 131 7.85 14.44 -3.88
CA ALA A 131 9.01 13.72 -3.36
C ALA A 131 8.94 13.53 -1.84
N ALA A 132 8.52 14.55 -1.09
CA ALA A 132 8.33 14.45 0.35
C ALA A 132 7.26 13.41 0.71
N ALA A 133 6.12 13.40 0.01
CA ALA A 133 5.07 12.40 0.21
C ALA A 133 5.59 10.97 -0.06
N ILE A 134 6.27 10.76 -1.20
CA ILE A 134 6.88 9.46 -1.53
C ILE A 134 7.90 9.04 -0.47
N VAL A 135 8.74 9.96 0.01
CA VAL A 135 9.72 9.66 1.08
C VAL A 135 9.02 9.25 2.36
N LEU A 136 7.95 9.95 2.76
CA LEU A 136 7.17 9.59 3.95
C LEU A 136 6.49 8.23 3.81
N ASP A 137 5.93 7.91 2.64
CA ASP A 137 5.31 6.63 2.35
C ASP A 137 6.33 5.49 2.37
N VAL A 138 7.48 5.67 1.70
CA VAL A 138 8.57 4.70 1.72
C VAL A 138 9.11 4.51 3.13
N LEU A 139 9.27 5.59 3.89
CA LEU A 139 9.69 5.54 5.29
C LEU A 139 8.70 4.75 6.14
N LEU A 140 7.40 4.99 5.97
CA LEU A 140 6.33 4.25 6.63
C LEU A 140 6.37 2.77 6.28
N LEU A 141 6.53 2.41 5.00
CA LEU A 141 6.64 1.01 4.58
C LEU A 141 7.88 0.33 5.14
N VAL A 142 9.04 0.97 5.08
CA VAL A 142 10.30 0.45 5.64
C VAL A 142 10.18 0.27 7.16
N SER A 143 9.50 1.16 7.86
CA SER A 143 9.30 1.06 9.31
C SER A 143 8.65 -0.26 9.74
N LEU A 144 7.73 -0.80 8.94
CA LEU A 144 7.04 -2.08 9.21
C LEU A 144 8.00 -3.27 9.13
N PHE A 145 9.00 -3.21 8.25
CA PHE A 145 10.07 -4.21 8.20
C PHE A 145 11.03 -4.05 9.38
N VAL A 146 11.38 -2.81 9.75
CA VAL A 146 12.23 -2.50 10.91
C VAL A 146 11.59 -2.97 12.22
N LEU A 147 10.28 -2.81 12.37
CA LEU A 147 9.52 -3.22 13.55
C LEU A 147 9.36 -4.74 13.72
N GLY A 148 9.51 -5.52 12.64
CA GLY A 148 9.53 -6.98 12.71
C GLY A 148 8.17 -7.66 12.92
N GLY A 149 8.17 -8.99 12.93
CA GLY A 149 6.96 -9.82 13.00
C GLY A 149 6.10 -9.56 14.23
N GLY A 150 6.70 -9.42 15.42
CA GLY A 150 5.96 -9.15 16.65
C GLY A 150 5.17 -7.83 16.65
N PHE A 151 5.56 -6.83 15.85
CA PHE A 151 4.74 -5.63 15.66
C PHE A 151 3.56 -5.87 14.72
N TRP A 152 3.77 -6.63 13.63
CA TRP A 152 2.69 -7.01 12.71
C TRP A 152 1.56 -7.75 13.42
N ASP A 153 1.87 -8.61 14.39
CA ASP A 153 0.85 -9.30 15.18
C ASP A 153 0.03 -8.34 16.06
N LYS A 154 0.67 -7.30 16.63
CA LYS A 154 -0.02 -6.23 17.36
C LYS A 154 -0.90 -5.38 16.42
N LEU A 155 -0.40 -5.04 15.24
CA LEU A 155 -1.17 -4.30 14.25
C LEU A 155 -2.39 -5.11 13.78
N ARG A 156 -2.20 -6.42 13.52
CA ARG A 156 -3.29 -7.34 13.16
C ARG A 156 -4.30 -7.48 14.30
N SER A 157 -3.83 -7.50 15.56
CA SER A 157 -4.71 -7.57 16.71
C SER A 157 -5.58 -6.33 16.85
N LEU A 158 -5.07 -5.13 16.55
CA LEU A 158 -5.87 -3.88 16.58
C LEU A 158 -7.10 -3.93 15.66
N LEU A 159 -7.05 -4.68 14.57
CA LEU A 159 -8.16 -4.82 13.61
C LEU A 159 -9.13 -5.96 13.95
N ARG A 160 -8.82 -6.78 14.96
CA ARG A 160 -9.67 -7.88 15.39
C ARG A 160 -10.47 -7.45 16.62
N HIS A 161 -11.79 -7.45 16.52
CA HIS A 161 -12.66 -6.97 17.60
C HIS A 161 -12.40 -7.65 18.95
N ASP A 162 -12.21 -8.97 18.95
CA ASP A 162 -12.02 -9.76 20.19
C ASP A 162 -10.60 -9.65 20.78
N ALA A 163 -9.70 -8.89 20.14
CA ALA A 163 -8.34 -8.76 20.65
C ALA A 163 -8.26 -7.78 21.82
N TYR A 164 -7.49 -8.16 22.83
CA TYR A 164 -7.15 -7.31 23.96
C TYR A 164 -5.64 -7.33 24.21
N ALA A 165 -5.12 -6.22 24.70
CA ALA A 165 -3.70 -6.10 25.02
C ALA A 165 -3.44 -6.66 26.42
N VAL A 166 -2.53 -7.63 26.53
CA VAL A 166 -1.99 -8.08 27.81
C VAL A 166 -0.69 -7.30 28.06
N ILE A 167 -0.72 -6.40 29.03
CA ILE A 167 0.46 -5.67 29.45
C ILE A 167 1.16 -6.54 30.51
N PRO A 168 2.39 -7.02 30.25
CA PRO A 168 3.12 -7.75 31.28
C PRO A 168 3.36 -6.83 32.48
N ASP A 169 3.09 -7.33 33.68
CA ASP A 169 3.40 -6.59 34.91
C ASP A 169 4.86 -6.15 34.89
N LYS A 170 5.15 -4.97 35.45
CA LYS A 170 6.52 -4.52 35.70
C LYS A 170 7.27 -5.71 36.27
N ARG A 171 8.28 -6.22 35.55
CA ARG A 171 9.28 -7.11 36.16
C ARG A 171 9.85 -6.30 37.32
N LEU A 172 9.40 -6.61 38.52
CA LEU A 172 10.01 -6.19 39.76
C LEU A 172 11.40 -6.83 39.75
N GLY A 173 12.38 -6.06 39.26
CA GLY A 173 13.81 -6.32 39.37
C GLY A 173 14.39 -5.19 40.20
#